data_AF-A0AA95GV68-F1
#
_entry.id   AF-A0AA95GV68-F1
#
_cell.length_a   1.000
_cell.length_b   1.000
_cell.length_c   1.000
_cell.angle_alpha   90.00
_cell.angle_beta   90.00
_cell.angle_gamma   90.00
#
_symmetry.space_group_name_H-M   'P 1'
#
loop_
_entity.id
_entity.type
_entity.pdbx_description
1 polymer ?
#
loop_
_entity_poly.entity_id
_entity_poly.type
_entity_poly.pdbx_seq_one_letter_code
_entity_poly.pdbx_strand_id
1 'polypeptide(L)'
;MKKDNKNIHITFRLTESEYAPFKEVTDTLGLSKSEFFRLLLTKQLDPDIHNKINSEKYDRLLFYFNKTSNNINQIAKQINTAYQAGLITEQRLIRWLTTLNTISYNLLSGIEHDK
;
A
#
# COMPACT_ATOMS: atom_id res chain seq x y z
N MET A 1 2.41 -6.39 26.97
CA MET A 1 1.64 -5.24 27.47
C MET A 1 0.16 -5.62 27.47
N LYS A 2 -0.55 -5.46 28.60
CA LYS A 2 -2.01 -5.60 28.61
C LYS A 2 -2.60 -4.47 27.77
N LYS A 3 -3.48 -4.80 26.83
CA LYS A 3 -4.21 -3.81 26.04
C LYS A 3 -5.29 -3.22 26.95
N ASP A 4 -5.20 -1.94 27.25
CA ASP A 4 -6.21 -1.28 28.09
C ASP A 4 -7.57 -1.32 27.40
N ASN A 5 -8.58 -1.82 28.12
CA ASN A 5 -9.94 -1.90 27.63
C ASN A 5 -10.62 -0.53 27.66
N LYS A 6 -11.25 -0.15 26.54
CA LYS A 6 -11.97 1.12 26.38
C LYS A 6 -13.36 1.01 27.03
N ASN A 7 -13.45 1.27 28.33
CA ASN A 7 -14.67 1.04 29.11
C ASN A 7 -15.50 2.31 29.39
N ILE A 8 -14.99 3.50 29.09
CA ILE A 8 -15.68 4.77 29.31
C ILE A 8 -16.46 5.14 28.04
N HIS A 9 -17.78 5.33 28.18
CA HIS A 9 -18.69 5.66 27.07
C HIS A 9 -19.10 7.14 27.11
N ILE A 10 -19.01 7.81 25.97
CA ILE A 10 -19.42 9.22 25.81
C ILE A 10 -20.47 9.28 24.70
N THR A 11 -21.65 9.84 24.99
CA THR A 11 -22.75 10.00 24.02
C THR A 11 -23.25 11.43 24.04
N PHE A 12 -23.44 12.01 22.85
CA PHE A 12 -24.17 13.26 22.68
C PHE A 12 -24.94 13.20 21.35
N ARG A 13 -25.95 14.06 21.21
CA ARG A 13 -26.70 14.22 19.96
C ARG A 13 -26.17 15.43 19.21
N LEU A 14 -26.08 15.31 17.90
CA LEU A 14 -25.76 16.40 16.98
C LEU A 14 -26.93 16.59 16.03
N THR A 15 -27.12 17.83 15.61
CA THR A 15 -27.93 18.16 14.43
C THR A 15 -27.21 17.71 13.16
N GLU A 16 -27.94 17.61 12.05
CA GLU A 16 -27.35 17.24 10.76
C GLU A 16 -26.27 18.23 10.32
N SER A 17 -26.49 19.53 10.54
CA SER A 17 -25.52 20.59 10.21
C SER A 17 -24.24 20.48 11.03
N GLU A 18 -24.33 20.10 12.31
CA GLU A 18 -23.15 19.90 13.15
C GLU A 18 -22.40 18.61 12.76
N TYR A 19 -23.11 17.59 12.27
CA TYR A 19 -22.49 16.32 11.89
C TYR A 19 -21.86 16.33 10.48
N ALA A 20 -22.37 17.15 9.56
CA ALA A 20 -21.94 17.15 8.16
C ALA A 20 -20.42 17.29 7.96
N PRO A 21 -19.70 18.22 8.63
CA PRO A 21 -18.25 18.35 8.46
C PRO A 21 -17.47 17.11 8.91
N PHE A 22 -17.93 16.44 9.97
CA PHE A 22 -17.27 15.23 10.48
C PHE A 22 -17.44 14.05 9.53
N LYS A 23 -18.61 13.95 8.88
CA LYS A 23 -18.91 12.89 7.92
C LYS A 23 -17.96 12.93 6.73
N GLU A 24 -17.74 14.10 6.15
CA GLU A 24 -16.84 14.29 5.01
C GLU A 24 -15.40 13.86 5.34
N VAL A 25 -14.91 14.23 6.52
CA VAL A 25 -13.56 13.85 6.98
C VAL A 25 -13.46 12.36 7.27
N THR A 26 -14.48 11.75 7.89
CA THR A 26 -14.48 10.29 8.12
C THR A 26 -14.49 9.50 6.82
N ASP A 27 -15.25 9.97 5.83
CA ASP A 27 -15.35 9.33 4.52
C ASP A 27 -14.05 9.48 3.74
N THR A 28 -13.37 10.64 3.85
CA THR A 28 -12.08 10.90 3.19
C THR A 28 -10.93 10.10 3.79
N LEU A 29 -10.87 9.97 5.12
CA LEU A 29 -9.80 9.25 5.82
C LEU A 29 -10.07 7.74 5.94
N GLY A 30 -11.29 7.28 5.63
CA GLY A 30 -11.72 5.89 5.82
C GLY A 30 -11.80 5.48 7.31
N LEU A 31 -12.02 6.44 8.20
CA LEU A 31 -12.06 6.20 9.64
C LEU A 31 -13.49 5.89 10.11
N SER A 32 -13.62 4.95 11.06
CA SER A 32 -14.89 4.76 11.75
C SER A 32 -15.21 5.98 12.62
N LYS A 33 -16.51 6.28 12.82
CA LYS A 33 -16.97 7.39 13.68
C LYS A 33 -16.28 7.38 15.05
N SER A 34 -16.28 6.24 15.73
CA SER A 34 -15.69 6.09 17.06
C SER A 34 -14.16 6.22 17.09
N GLU A 35 -13.49 6.00 15.95
CA GLU A 35 -12.06 6.21 15.81
C GLU A 35 -11.73 7.67 15.55
N PHE A 36 -12.44 8.30 14.61
CA PHE A 36 -12.31 9.72 14.32
C PHE A 36 -12.55 10.59 15.56
N PHE A 37 -13.71 10.45 16.22
CA PHE A 37 -14.02 11.27 17.40
C PHE A 37 -13.06 11.02 18.56
N ARG A 38 -12.55 9.79 18.71
CA ARG A 38 -11.52 9.52 19.72
C ARG A 38 -10.24 10.29 19.41
N LEU A 39 -9.73 10.20 18.18
CA LEU A 39 -8.52 10.91 17.76
C LEU A 39 -8.69 12.43 17.85
N LEU A 40 -9.86 12.94 17.48
CA LEU A 40 -10.21 14.35 17.60
C LEU A 40 -10.20 14.81 19.06
N LEU A 41 -10.86 14.08 19.96
CA LEU A 41 -10.94 14.41 21.38
C LEU A 41 -9.60 14.25 22.12
N THR A 42 -8.76 13.29 21.72
CA THR A 42 -7.42 13.10 22.27
C THR A 42 -6.37 14.00 21.64
N LYS A 43 -6.74 14.85 20.66
CA LYS A 43 -5.83 15.69 19.85
C LYS A 43 -4.71 14.90 19.17
N GLN A 44 -5.01 13.66 18.78
CA GLN A 44 -4.10 12.75 18.09
C GLN A 44 -4.50 12.56 16.62
N LEU A 45 -5.45 13.35 16.11
CA LEU A 45 -5.83 13.28 14.72
C LEU A 45 -4.73 13.91 13.84
N ASP A 46 -3.91 13.03 13.26
CA ASP A 46 -3.01 13.35 12.15
C ASP A 46 -3.60 12.80 10.84
N PRO A 47 -4.08 13.65 9.91
CA PRO A 47 -4.66 13.21 8.64
C PRO A 47 -3.72 12.40 7.76
N ASP A 48 -2.41 12.67 7.81
CA ASP A 48 -1.42 12.00 6.96
C ASP A 48 -1.13 10.58 7.48
N ILE A 49 -1.13 10.40 8.79
CA ILE A 49 -0.93 9.10 9.44
C ILE A 49 -2.20 8.25 9.44
N HIS A 50 -3.38 8.87 9.50
CA HIS A 50 -4.65 8.16 9.68
C HIS A 50 -5.48 7.96 8.41
N ASN A 51 -4.92 8.27 7.23
CA ASN A 51 -5.57 7.97 5.95
C ASN A 51 -5.50 6.46 5.62
N LYS A 52 -6.53 5.71 6.00
CA LYS A 52 -6.62 4.26 5.77
C LYS A 52 -6.84 3.92 4.30
N ILE A 53 -7.50 4.80 3.54
CA ILE A 53 -7.79 4.58 2.13
C ILE A 53 -6.49 4.52 1.32
N ASN A 54 -5.53 5.38 1.65
CA ASN A 54 -4.20 5.35 1.03
C ASN A 54 -3.40 4.11 1.47
N SER A 55 -3.46 3.74 2.76
CA SER A 55 -2.79 2.54 3.28
C SER A 55 -3.25 1.26 2.57
N GLU A 56 -4.55 1.04 2.39
CA GLU A 56 -5.06 -0.19 1.76
C GLU A 56 -4.69 -0.29 0.27
N LYS A 57 -4.71 0.84 -0.45
CA LYS A 57 -4.27 0.89 -1.86
C LYS A 57 -2.78 0.61 -1.98
N TYR A 58 -1.97 1.21 -1.11
CA TYR A 58 -0.54 0.99 -1.05
C TYR A 58 -0.19 -0.48 -0.73
N ASP A 59 -0.83 -1.08 0.28
CA ASP A 59 -0.60 -2.48 0.66
C ASP A 59 -0.96 -3.43 -0.49
N ARG A 60 -2.04 -3.15 -1.21
CA ARG A 60 -2.43 -3.92 -2.39
C ARG A 60 -1.42 -3.73 -3.54
N LEU A 61 -0.93 -2.52 -3.76
CA LEU A 61 0.10 -2.25 -4.77
C LEU A 61 1.41 -2.98 -4.44
N LEU A 62 1.84 -2.93 -3.18
CA LEU A 62 3.00 -3.64 -2.66
C LEU A 62 2.85 -5.17 -2.80
N PHE A 63 1.65 -5.70 -2.54
CA PHE A 63 1.35 -7.12 -2.77
C PHE A 63 1.53 -7.52 -4.24
N TYR A 64 0.96 -6.77 -5.18
CA TYR A 64 1.10 -7.06 -6.61
C TYR A 64 2.54 -6.88 -7.07
N PHE A 65 3.25 -5.87 -6.56
CA PHE A 65 4.68 -5.68 -6.82
C PHE A 65 5.49 -6.92 -6.43
N ASN A 66 5.28 -7.44 -5.22
CA ASN A 66 5.97 -8.63 -4.73
C ASN A 66 5.66 -9.87 -5.60
N LYS A 67 4.42 -10.03 -6.07
CA LYS A 67 4.06 -11.10 -7.02
C LYS A 67 4.78 -10.95 -8.35
N THR A 68 4.81 -9.75 -8.91
CA THR A 68 5.49 -9.45 -10.17
C THR A 68 7.00 -9.67 -10.06
N SER A 69 7.63 -9.21 -8.98
CA SER A 69 9.07 -9.41 -8.71
C SER A 69 9.44 -10.90 -8.66
N ASN A 70 8.62 -11.72 -8.00
CA ASN A 70 8.81 -13.16 -7.98
C ASN A 70 8.70 -13.79 -9.38
N ASN A 71 7.73 -13.37 -10.19
CA ASN A 71 7.58 -13.85 -11.56
C ASN A 71 8.79 -13.46 -12.43
N ILE A 72 9.30 -12.23 -12.29
CA ILE A 72 10.51 -11.77 -12.98
C ILE A 72 11.71 -12.65 -12.62
N ASN A 73 11.91 -12.96 -11.34
CA ASN A 73 12.98 -13.85 -10.88
C ASN A 73 12.87 -15.26 -11.47
N GLN A 74 11.66 -15.80 -11.58
CA GLN A 74 11.43 -17.10 -12.20
C GLN A 74 11.77 -17.09 -13.70
N ILE A 75 11.36 -16.05 -14.42
CA ILE A 75 11.69 -15.89 -15.84
C ILE A 75 13.20 -15.74 -16.02
N ALA A 76 13.86 -14.91 -15.21
CA ALA A 76 15.31 -14.75 -15.25
C ALA A 76 16.04 -16.08 -15.04
N LYS A 77 15.58 -16.91 -14.09
CA LYS A 77 16.11 -18.27 -13.87
C LYS A 77 15.94 -19.15 -15.11
N GLN A 78 14.76 -19.15 -15.74
CA GLN A 78 14.51 -19.94 -16.95
C GLN A 78 15.39 -19.51 -18.12
N ILE A 79 15.57 -18.20 -18.30
CA ILE A 79 16.44 -17.63 -19.34
C ILE A 79 17.89 -18.09 -19.11
N ASN A 80 18.39 -17.99 -17.87
CA ASN A 80 19.74 -18.44 -17.52
C ASN A 80 19.90 -19.94 -17.80
N THR A 81 18.93 -20.78 -17.43
CA THR A 81 18.96 -22.22 -17.74
C THR A 81 18.98 -22.47 -19.25
N ALA A 82 18.17 -21.75 -20.02
CA ALA A 82 18.12 -21.88 -21.48
C ALA A 82 19.45 -21.50 -22.14
N TYR A 83 20.13 -20.47 -21.62
CA TYR A 83 21.46 -20.09 -22.09
C TYR A 83 22.50 -21.17 -21.78
N GLN A 84 22.51 -21.69 -20.55
CA GLN A 84 23.43 -22.77 -20.16
C GLN A 84 23.21 -24.06 -20.97
N ALA A 85 21.98 -24.31 -21.42
CA ALA A 85 21.64 -25.40 -22.32
C ALA A 85 21.95 -25.12 -23.81
N GLY A 86 22.50 -23.95 -24.16
CA GLY A 86 22.81 -23.56 -25.53
C GLY A 86 21.59 -23.27 -26.41
N LEU A 87 20.40 -23.12 -25.82
CA LEU A 87 19.14 -22.92 -26.55
C LEU A 87 18.95 -21.47 -27.02
N ILE A 88 19.67 -20.53 -26.42
CA ILE A 88 19.63 -19.11 -26.76
C ILE A 88 21.04 -18.53 -26.86
N THR A 89 21.19 -17.50 -27.70
CA THR A 89 22.46 -16.77 -27.84
C THR A 89 22.69 -15.82 -26.67
N GLU A 90 23.96 -15.48 -26.42
CA GLU A 90 24.35 -14.48 -25.41
C GLU A 90 23.69 -13.12 -25.65
N GLN A 91 23.59 -12.68 -26.92
CA GLN A 91 22.87 -11.45 -27.27
C GLN A 91 21.39 -11.49 -26.84
N ARG A 92 20.71 -12.64 -26.97
CA ARG A 92 19.32 -12.79 -26.51
C ARG A 92 19.23 -12.78 -24.99
N LEU A 93 20.15 -13.44 -24.30
CA LEU A 93 20.26 -13.43 -22.84
C LEU A 93 20.36 -11.98 -22.32
N ILE A 94 21.35 -11.23 -22.80
CA ILE A 94 21.60 -9.85 -22.37
C ILE A 94 20.37 -8.98 -22.61
N ARG A 95 19.77 -9.08 -23.81
CA ARG A 95 18.57 -8.30 -24.15
C ARG A 95 17.41 -8.60 -23.20
N TRP A 96 17.11 -9.87 -22.95
CA TRP A 96 15.99 -10.25 -22.11
C TRP A 96 16.19 -9.90 -20.63
N LEU A 97 17.38 -10.11 -20.08
CA LEU A 97 17.71 -9.69 -18.71
C LEU A 97 17.64 -8.16 -18.56
N THR A 98 18.09 -7.41 -19.56
CA THR A 98 17.99 -5.94 -19.56
C THR A 98 16.52 -5.49 -19.55
N THR A 99 15.65 -6.13 -20.33
CA THR A 99 14.21 -5.86 -20.32
C THR A 99 13.59 -6.16 -18.94
N LEU A 100 13.93 -7.30 -18.33
CA LEU A 100 13.43 -7.67 -17.00
C LEU A 100 13.88 -6.65 -15.93
N ASN A 101 15.13 -6.21 -15.98
CA ASN A 101 15.64 -5.17 -15.08
C ASN A 101 14.93 -3.83 -15.27
N THR A 102 14.62 -3.44 -16.52
CA THR A 102 13.87 -2.21 -16.81
C THR A 102 12.47 -2.27 -16.21
N ILE A 103 11.78 -3.41 -16.31
CA ILE A 103 10.46 -3.61 -15.70
C ILE A 103 10.56 -3.49 -14.17
N SER A 104 11.55 -4.16 -13.55
CA SER A 104 11.77 -4.08 -12.10
C SER A 104 12.04 -2.65 -11.64
N TYR A 105 12.85 -1.89 -12.38
CA TYR A 105 13.15 -0.50 -12.06
C TYR A 105 11.91 0.39 -12.13
N ASN A 106 11.13 0.30 -13.23
CA ASN A 106 9.90 1.09 -13.39
C ASN A 106 8.89 0.82 -12.27
N LEU A 107 8.79 -0.44 -11.84
CA LEU A 107 7.92 -0.83 -10.73
C LEU A 107 8.40 -0.28 -9.38
N LEU A 108 9.72 -0.27 -9.12
CA LEU A 108 10.30 0.31 -7.90
C LEU A 108 10.09 1.82 -7.86
N SER A 109 10.36 2.52 -8.97
CA SER A 109 10.13 3.96 -9.08
C SER A 109 8.66 4.33 -8.86
N GLY A 110 7.72 3.48 -9.28
CA GLY A 110 6.29 3.70 -9.03
C GLY A 110 5.90 3.66 -7.55
N ILE A 111 6.59 2.86 -6.72
CA ILE A 111 6.33 2.78 -5.27
C ILE A 111 6.97 3.96 -4.53
N GLU A 112 8.14 4.43 -4.99
CA GLU A 112 8.85 5.55 -4.37
C GLU A 112 8.17 6.90 -4.58
N HIS A 113 7.46 7.09 -5.70
CA HIS A 113 6.69 8.31 -5.98
C HIS A 113 5.33 8.38 -5.24
N ASP A 114 4.87 7.28 -4.64
CA ASP A 114 3.59 7.18 -3.93
C ASP A 114 3.75 7.33 -2.40
N LYS A 115 4.96 7.66 -1.92
CA LYS A 115 5.28 8.02 -0.53
C LYS A 115 5.32 9.54 -0.34
#